data_AF-A0A3D9BG41-F1
#
_entry.id   AF-A0A3D9BG41-F1
#
_cell.length_a   1.000
_cell.length_b   1.000
_cell.length_c   1.000
_cell.angle_alpha   90.00
_cell.angle_beta   90.00
_cell.angle_gamma   90.00
#
_symmetry.space_group_name_H-M   'P 1'
#
loop_
_entity.id
_entity.type
_entity.pdbx_description
1 polymer ?
#
loop_
_entity_poly.entity_id
_entity_poly.type
_entity_poly.pdbx_seq_one_letter_code
_entity_poly.pdbx_strand_id
1 'polypeptide(L)'
;MELTVFQKLAEQITHECYFMTDSQQEEKVIQLIDLHHFIESYNQSLKVIDYINHPINIIEENGVKKGILFYDMKHSHALDIYESELFKNHHNIQELWFVFVEEDNISQVEKYVDFIQFNAIDTFYDRVFMFNFFQSTIKAIK
;
A
#
# COMPACT_ATOMS: atom_id res chain seq x y z
N MET A 1 -9.32 12.48 3.86
CA MET A 1 -9.76 12.49 2.46
C MET A 1 -11.17 13.06 2.34
N GLU A 2 -11.46 13.87 1.31
CA GLU A 2 -12.83 14.34 1.03
C GLU A 2 -13.65 13.28 0.28
N LEU A 3 -14.96 13.20 0.55
CA LEU A 3 -15.87 12.23 -0.08
C LEU A 3 -15.89 12.32 -1.62
N THR A 4 -15.67 13.52 -2.15
CA THR A 4 -15.61 13.80 -3.59
C THR A 4 -14.39 13.18 -4.27
N VAL A 5 -13.28 13.03 -3.54
CA VAL A 5 -12.07 12.34 -4.02
C VAL A 5 -12.32 10.84 -4.06
N PHE A 6 -12.90 10.28 -3.00
CA PHE A 6 -13.30 8.87 -2.94
C PHE A 6 -14.21 8.49 -4.12
N GLN A 7 -15.26 9.26 -4.38
CA GLN A 7 -16.21 8.99 -5.46
C GLN A 7 -15.53 8.96 -6.83
N LYS A 8 -14.62 9.91 -7.10
CA LYS A 8 -13.86 9.94 -8.34
C LYS A 8 -12.92 8.75 -8.51
N LEU A 9 -12.22 8.34 -7.44
CA LEU A 9 -11.35 7.18 -7.48
C LEU A 9 -12.14 5.88 -7.72
N ALA A 10 -13.30 5.76 -7.07
CA ALA A 10 -14.20 4.62 -7.28
C ALA A 10 -14.71 4.55 -8.73
N GLU A 11 -15.20 5.66 -9.29
CA GLU A 11 -15.62 5.73 -10.69
C GLU A 11 -14.48 5.38 -11.65
N GLN A 12 -13.26 5.89 -11.39
CA GLN A 12 -12.09 5.59 -12.20
C GLN A 12 -11.77 4.10 -12.22
N ILE A 13 -11.80 3.42 -11.06
CA ILE A 13 -11.57 1.97 -10.98
C ILE A 13 -12.67 1.19 -11.71
N THR A 14 -13.95 1.54 -11.56
CA THR A 14 -15.03 0.84 -12.27
C THR A 14 -14.85 0.90 -13.79
N HIS A 15 -14.31 2.01 -14.32
CA HIS A 15 -14.03 2.16 -15.75
C HIS A 15 -12.74 1.45 -16.19
N GLU A 16 -11.64 1.62 -15.46
CA GLU A 16 -10.32 1.07 -15.83
C GLU A 16 -10.22 -0.44 -15.57
N CYS A 17 -10.95 -0.94 -14.57
CA CYS A 17 -10.91 -2.33 -14.11
C CYS A 17 -12.22 -3.08 -14.45
N TYR A 18 -12.88 -2.74 -15.56
CA TYR A 18 -14.15 -3.37 -15.99
C TYR A 18 -14.06 -4.89 -16.18
N PHE A 19 -12.85 -5.43 -16.30
CA PHE A 19 -12.55 -6.86 -16.45
C PHE A 19 -12.47 -7.62 -15.11
N MET A 20 -12.50 -6.91 -13.98
CA MET A 20 -12.49 -7.47 -12.62
C MET A 20 -13.91 -7.77 -12.13
N THR A 21 -14.03 -8.68 -11.16
CA THR A 21 -15.29 -8.89 -10.42
C THR A 21 -15.56 -7.73 -9.46
N ASP A 22 -16.80 -7.58 -9.00
CA ASP A 22 -17.17 -6.53 -8.04
C ASP A 22 -16.29 -6.54 -6.79
N SER A 23 -16.03 -7.72 -6.22
CA SER A 23 -15.14 -7.88 -5.05
C SER A 23 -13.71 -7.43 -5.34
N GLN A 24 -13.18 -7.73 -6.53
CA GLN A 24 -11.84 -7.30 -6.93
C GLN A 24 -11.79 -5.79 -7.18
N GLN A 25 -12.85 -5.20 -7.73
CA GLN A 25 -12.96 -3.75 -7.87
C GLN A 25 -13.02 -3.06 -6.51
N GLU A 26 -13.77 -3.59 -5.54
CA GLU A 26 -13.81 -3.07 -4.18
C GLU A 26 -12.42 -3.07 -3.52
N GLU A 27 -11.69 -4.19 -3.59
CA GLU A 27 -10.30 -4.28 -3.11
C GLU A 27 -9.40 -3.24 -3.78
N LYS A 28 -9.56 -3.04 -5.10
CA LYS A 28 -8.78 -2.05 -5.85
C LYS A 28 -9.12 -0.62 -5.48
N VAL A 29 -10.39 -0.33 -5.21
CA VAL A 29 -10.80 0.98 -4.70
C VAL A 29 -10.13 1.25 -3.36
N ILE A 30 -10.17 0.30 -2.42
CA ILE A 30 -9.49 0.41 -1.11
C ILE A 30 -7.98 0.65 -1.30
N GLN A 31 -7.32 -0.17 -2.11
CA GLN A 31 -5.88 -0.03 -2.40
C GLN A 31 -5.54 1.37 -2.96
N LEU A 32 -6.37 1.89 -3.88
CA LEU A 32 -6.14 3.20 -4.49
C LEU A 32 -6.36 4.34 -3.50
N ILE A 33 -7.37 4.23 -2.63
CA ILE A 33 -7.64 5.18 -1.56
C ILE A 33 -6.46 5.22 -0.58
N ASP A 34 -5.96 4.06 -0.15
CA ASP A 34 -4.80 3.96 0.72
C ASP A 34 -3.57 4.59 0.06
N LEU A 35 -3.33 4.31 -1.23
CA LEU A 35 -2.22 4.89 -1.98
C LEU A 35 -2.30 6.42 -2.03
N HIS A 36 -3.46 6.97 -2.41
CA HIS A 36 -3.65 8.41 -2.50
C HIS A 36 -3.46 9.08 -1.14
N HIS A 37 -4.08 8.53 -0.10
CA HIS A 37 -4.00 9.13 1.23
C HIS A 37 -2.60 9.03 1.83
N PHE A 38 -1.91 7.90 1.59
CA PHE A 38 -0.52 7.73 1.98
C PHE A 38 0.37 8.76 1.29
N ILE A 39 0.23 8.96 -0.03
CA ILE A 39 1.01 9.96 -0.77
C ILE A 39 0.73 11.37 -0.27
N GLU A 40 -0.54 11.71 -0.04
CA GLU A 40 -0.94 13.01 0.53
C GLU A 40 -0.30 13.28 1.89
N SER A 41 -0.16 12.24 2.71
CA SER A 41 0.38 12.31 4.07
C SER A 41 1.91 12.22 4.13
N TYR A 42 2.53 11.50 3.19
CA TYR A 42 3.98 11.26 3.15
C TYR A 42 4.72 12.34 2.37
N ASN A 43 4.43 12.46 1.08
CA ASN A 43 5.08 13.37 0.16
C ASN A 43 4.27 13.46 -1.14
N GLN A 44 3.64 14.60 -1.38
CA GLN A 44 2.82 14.82 -2.58
C GLN A 44 3.63 14.86 -3.89
N SER A 45 4.97 14.90 -3.83
CA SER A 45 5.80 14.81 -5.04
C SER A 45 5.94 13.38 -5.59
N LEU A 46 5.42 12.36 -4.89
CA LEU A 46 5.42 10.99 -5.37
C LEU A 46 4.53 10.85 -6.60
N LYS A 47 5.05 10.24 -7.66
CA LYS A 47 4.30 9.97 -8.89
C LYS A 47 3.82 8.53 -8.91
N VAL A 48 2.52 8.32 -9.08
CA VAL A 48 1.95 6.98 -9.28
C VAL A 48 2.20 6.51 -10.72
N ILE A 49 2.72 5.29 -10.89
CA ILE A 49 3.07 4.67 -12.18
C ILE A 49 2.12 3.52 -12.52
N ASP A 50 1.84 2.62 -11.58
CA ASP A 50 0.90 1.51 -11.76
C ASP A 50 0.28 1.11 -10.40
N TYR A 51 -1.02 0.83 -10.38
CA TYR A 51 -1.79 0.33 -9.23
C TYR A 51 -2.83 -0.73 -9.64
N ILE A 52 -3.01 -0.96 -10.95
CA ILE A 52 -4.13 -1.73 -11.49
C ILE A 52 -3.77 -3.22 -11.47
N ASN A 53 -2.58 -3.54 -11.96
CA ASN A 53 -2.26 -4.92 -12.35
C ASN A 53 -1.81 -5.80 -11.18
N HIS A 54 -1.47 -5.23 -10.04
CA HIS A 54 -0.87 -5.96 -8.92
C HIS A 54 -1.24 -5.37 -7.55
N PRO A 55 -1.24 -6.17 -6.46
CA PRO A 55 -1.39 -5.65 -5.10
C PRO A 55 -0.28 -4.66 -4.68
N ILE A 56 0.88 -4.73 -5.35
CA ILE A 56 1.97 -3.79 -5.14
C ILE A 56 1.81 -2.61 -6.09
N ASN A 57 1.68 -1.42 -5.52
CA ASN A 57 1.63 -0.16 -6.26
C ASN A 57 3.05 0.25 -6.66
N ILE A 58 3.23 0.71 -7.89
CA ILE A 58 4.50 1.26 -8.37
C ILE A 58 4.40 2.79 -8.32
N ILE A 59 5.31 3.39 -7.57
CA ILE A 59 5.50 4.84 -7.51
C ILE A 59 6.91 5.22 -7.96
N GLU A 60 7.11 6.48 -8.27
CA GLU A 60 8.42 7.06 -8.59
C GLU A 60 8.68 8.29 -7.73
N GLU A 61 9.89 8.35 -7.16
CA GLU A 61 10.39 9.49 -6.40
C GLU A 61 11.82 9.77 -6.85
N ASN A 62 12.07 10.97 -7.39
CA ASN A 62 13.39 11.39 -7.86
C ASN A 62 14.03 10.40 -8.86
N GLY A 63 13.22 9.79 -9.74
CA GLY A 63 13.67 8.81 -10.74
C GLY A 63 13.93 7.40 -10.21
N VAL A 64 13.64 7.14 -8.93
CA VAL A 64 13.72 5.80 -8.32
C VAL A 64 12.32 5.21 -8.24
N LYS A 65 12.12 4.02 -8.83
CA LYS A 65 10.87 3.27 -8.73
C LYS A 65 10.80 2.51 -7.43
N LYS A 66 9.66 2.63 -6.76
CA LYS A 66 9.39 1.98 -5.49
C LYS A 66 8.09 1.21 -5.57
N GLY A 67 8.05 0.03 -4.96
CA GLY A 67 6.85 -0.76 -4.77
C GLY A 67 6.26 -0.48 -3.40
N ILE A 68 4.97 -0.24 -3.29
CA ILE A 68 4.27 -0.10 -2.00
C ILE A 68 3.21 -1.21 -1.89
N LEU A 69 3.34 -2.03 -0.87
CA LEU A 69 2.30 -2.98 -0.45
C LEU A 69 1.59 -2.43 0.80
N PHE A 70 0.28 -2.23 0.70
CA PHE A 70 -0.57 -1.90 1.85
C PHE A 70 -1.09 -3.18 2.48
N TYR A 71 -1.10 -3.22 3.82
CA TYR A 71 -1.52 -4.38 4.59
C TYR A 71 -2.34 -3.97 5.80
N ASP A 72 -3.60 -4.37 5.84
CA ASP A 72 -4.46 -4.28 7.02
C ASP A 72 -4.42 -5.61 7.78
N MET A 73 -3.89 -5.62 9.00
CA MET A 73 -3.81 -6.84 9.83
C MET A 73 -5.17 -7.48 10.14
N LYS A 74 -6.27 -6.73 10.08
CA LYS A 74 -7.62 -7.23 10.40
C LYS A 74 -8.28 -7.94 9.22
N HIS A 75 -8.02 -7.49 7.99
CA HIS A 75 -8.78 -7.92 6.81
C HIS A 75 -7.91 -8.51 5.69
N SER A 76 -6.57 -8.47 5.82
CA SER A 76 -5.69 -8.92 4.74
C SER A 76 -5.56 -10.43 4.63
N HIS A 77 -5.31 -10.86 3.39
CA HIS A 77 -4.94 -12.22 3.07
C HIS A 77 -3.53 -12.59 3.58
N ALA A 78 -3.19 -13.88 3.45
CA ALA A 78 -1.84 -14.36 3.71
C ALA A 78 -0.83 -13.59 2.86
N LEU A 79 0.25 -13.15 3.49
CA LEU A 79 1.32 -12.44 2.80
C LEU A 79 2.16 -13.42 1.99
N ASP A 80 2.32 -13.15 0.70
CA ASP A 80 3.27 -13.85 -0.17
C ASP A 80 4.50 -12.98 -0.43
N ILE A 81 5.55 -13.25 0.34
CA ILE A 81 6.83 -12.54 0.27
C ILE A 81 7.55 -12.87 -1.05
N TYR A 82 7.43 -14.10 -1.52
CA TYR A 82 8.11 -14.57 -2.72
C TYR A 82 7.55 -13.88 -3.97
N GLU A 83 6.22 -13.77 -4.06
CA GLU A 83 5.56 -12.98 -5.12
C GLU A 83 6.01 -11.51 -5.08
N SER A 84 6.21 -10.93 -3.90
CA SER A 84 6.68 -9.55 -3.77
C SER A 84 8.11 -9.36 -4.30
N GLU A 85 9.00 -10.31 -4.02
CA GLU A 85 10.38 -10.29 -4.53
C GLU A 85 10.41 -10.51 -6.06
N LEU A 86 9.63 -11.46 -6.57
CA LEU A 86 9.49 -11.64 -8.01
C LEU A 86 8.97 -10.37 -8.67
N PHE A 87 7.93 -9.75 -8.13
CA PHE A 87 7.38 -8.50 -8.66
C PHE A 87 8.45 -7.39 -8.71
N LYS A 88 9.25 -7.24 -7.64
CA LYS A 88 10.36 -6.27 -7.60
C LYS A 88 11.31 -6.43 -8.80
N ASN A 89 11.70 -7.68 -9.06
CA ASN A 89 12.62 -8.03 -10.14
C ASN A 89 12.01 -7.80 -11.52
N HIS A 90 10.77 -8.25 -11.76
CA HIS A 90 10.10 -8.11 -13.06
C HIS A 90 9.87 -6.64 -13.44
N HIS A 91 9.61 -5.77 -12.47
CA HIS A 91 9.28 -4.36 -12.70
C HIS A 91 10.47 -3.40 -12.54
N ASN A 92 11.69 -3.92 -12.29
CA ASN A 92 12.90 -3.14 -12.00
C ASN A 92 12.70 -2.12 -10.87
N ILE A 93 12.03 -2.56 -9.80
CA ILE A 93 11.79 -1.75 -8.61
C ILE A 93 13.04 -1.78 -7.73
N GLN A 94 13.53 -0.60 -7.34
CA GLN A 94 14.73 -0.51 -6.52
C GLN A 94 14.43 -0.70 -5.03
N GLU A 95 13.29 -0.19 -4.55
CA GLU A 95 12.87 -0.28 -3.15
C GLU A 95 11.46 -0.88 -3.02
N LEU A 96 11.27 -1.81 -2.08
CA LEU A 96 9.96 -2.27 -1.64
C LEU A 96 9.63 -1.69 -0.28
N TRP A 97 8.44 -1.12 -0.17
CA TRP A 97 7.90 -0.53 1.05
C TRP A 97 6.69 -1.33 1.50
N PHE A 98 6.68 -1.68 2.78
CA PHE A 98 5.56 -2.32 3.44
C PHE A 98 4.84 -1.29 4.31
N VAL A 99 3.53 -1.16 4.17
CA VAL A 99 2.74 -0.17 4.90
C VAL A 99 1.61 -0.87 5.63
N PHE A 100 1.68 -0.89 6.96
CA PHE A 100 0.53 -1.26 7.78
C PHE A 100 -0.49 -0.13 7.75
N VAL A 101 -1.72 -0.44 7.37
CA VAL A 101 -2.84 0.52 7.38
C VAL A 101 -3.64 0.32 8.66
N GLU A 102 -3.76 1.38 9.45
CA GLU A 102 -4.48 1.39 10.73
C GLU A 102 -5.64 2.37 10.73
N GLU A 103 -6.76 1.92 11.28
CA GLU A 103 -7.95 2.74 11.55
C GLU A 103 -8.09 3.09 13.04
N ASP A 104 -7.44 2.35 13.93
CA ASP A 104 -7.61 2.55 15.37
C ASP A 104 -6.71 3.67 15.92
N ASN A 105 -7.19 4.39 16.92
CA ASN A 105 -6.42 5.43 17.62
C ASN A 105 -5.36 4.87 18.58
N ILE A 106 -5.36 3.55 18.84
CA ILE A 106 -4.43 2.89 19.77
C ILE A 106 -3.59 1.91 18.98
N SER A 107 -2.47 2.40 18.42
CA SER A 107 -1.50 1.51 17.80
C SER A 107 -0.76 0.70 18.87
N GLN A 108 -0.90 -0.62 18.82
CA GLN A 108 -0.11 -1.54 19.64
C GLN A 108 1.15 -1.92 18.88
N VAL A 109 2.17 -1.04 18.94
CA VAL A 109 3.46 -1.19 18.24
C VAL A 109 4.07 -2.59 18.39
N GLU A 110 3.91 -3.21 19.56
CA GLU A 110 4.42 -4.57 19.85
C GLU A 110 3.89 -5.63 18.87
N LYS A 111 2.62 -5.56 18.48
CA LYS A 111 2.01 -6.53 17.53
C LYS A 111 2.65 -6.47 16.14
N TYR A 112 3.04 -5.27 15.70
CA TYR A 112 3.69 -5.10 14.40
C TYR A 112 5.11 -5.63 14.41
N VAL A 113 5.84 -5.46 15.51
CA VAL A 113 7.19 -6.00 15.65
C VAL A 113 7.16 -7.53 15.55
N ASP A 114 6.25 -8.17 16.28
CA ASP A 114 6.09 -9.63 16.23
C ASP A 114 5.70 -10.11 14.82
N PHE A 115 4.78 -9.40 14.15
CA PHE A 115 4.37 -9.73 12.78
C PHE A 115 5.52 -9.56 11.77
N ILE A 116 6.30 -8.47 11.89
CA ILE A 116 7.47 -8.19 11.04
C ILE A 116 8.48 -9.33 11.17
N GLN A 117 8.78 -9.76 12.40
CA GLN A 117 9.73 -10.84 12.65
C GLN A 117 9.22 -12.19 12.16
N PHE A 118 7.95 -12.52 12.46
CA PHE A 118 7.36 -13.80 12.07
C PHE A 118 7.33 -13.99 10.55
N ASN A 119 7.05 -12.91 9.81
CA ASN A 119 7.00 -12.93 8.35
C ASN A 119 8.28 -12.40 7.69
N ALA A 120 9.38 -12.23 8.43
CA ALA A 120 10.65 -11.71 7.90
C ALA A 120 10.52 -10.44 7.03
N ILE A 121 9.55 -9.56 7.32
CA ILE A 121 9.26 -8.35 6.50
C ILE A 121 10.50 -7.46 6.40
N ASP A 122 11.23 -7.34 7.50
CA ASP A 122 12.48 -6.58 7.59
C ASP A 122 13.60 -7.13 6.70
N THR A 123 13.51 -8.35 6.22
CA THR A 123 14.50 -8.94 5.33
C THR A 123 14.22 -8.57 3.87
N PHE A 124 12.96 -8.49 3.47
CA PHE A 124 12.55 -8.33 2.06
C PHE A 124 12.11 -6.92 1.69
N TYR A 125 11.64 -6.13 2.66
CA TYR A 125 11.18 -4.77 2.44
C TYR A 125 12.22 -3.77 2.94
N ASP A 126 12.56 -2.82 2.08
CA ASP A 126 13.55 -1.77 2.31
C ASP A 126 13.08 -0.78 3.38
N ARG A 127 11.77 -0.50 3.44
CA ARG A 127 11.14 0.34 4.46
C ARG A 127 9.85 -0.27 4.98
N VAL A 128 9.56 -0.02 6.26
CA VAL A 128 8.30 -0.45 6.88
C VAL A 128 7.66 0.74 7.57
N PHE A 129 6.41 1.00 7.23
CA PHE A 129 5.63 2.10 7.77
C PHE A 129 4.38 1.62 8.49
N MET A 130 3.96 2.43 9.44
CA MET A 130 2.63 2.42 10.02
C MET A 130 1.92 3.67 9.53
N PHE A 131 0.80 3.50 8.86
CA PHE A 131 -0.03 4.58 8.36
C PHE A 131 -1.37 4.57 9.08
N ASN A 132 -1.63 5.58 9.90
CA ASN A 132 -2.94 5.80 10.48
C ASN A 132 -3.79 6.58 9.48
N PHE A 133 -4.79 5.89 8.92
CA PHE A 133 -5.65 6.44 7.89
C PHE A 133 -6.37 7.69 8.39
N PHE A 134 -7.16 7.60 9.47
CA PHE A 134 -7.97 8.74 9.93
C PHE A 134 -7.15 9.94 10.41
N GLN A 135 -6.00 9.70 11.05
CA GLN A 135 -5.14 10.77 11.54
C GLN A 135 -4.20 11.32 10.48
N SER A 136 -4.09 10.68 9.30
CA SER A 136 -3.14 11.05 8.25
C SER A 136 -1.69 11.10 8.77
N THR A 137 -1.34 10.19 9.70
CA THR A 137 0.00 10.14 10.28
C THR A 137 0.74 8.90 9.80
N ILE A 138 2.02 9.10 9.48
CA ILE A 138 2.91 8.02 9.03
C ILE A 138 4.09 7.94 9.99
N LYS A 139 4.37 6.74 10.47
CA LYS A 139 5.52 6.44 11.31
C LYS A 139 6.37 5.36 10.64
N ALA A 140 7.64 5.65 10.39
CA ALA A 140 8.60 4.63 9.99
C ALA A 140 8.90 3.71 11.19
N ILE A 141 8.79 2.41 10.98
CA ILE A 141 9.16 1.35 11.94
C ILE A 141 10.58 0.85 11.63
N LYS A 142 10.92 0.78 10.34
CA LYS A 142 12.24 0.43 9.79
C LYS A 142 12.65 1.48 8.77
#